data_AF-A0A229T5U7-F1
#
_entry.id   AF-A0A229T5U7-F1
#
_cell.length_a   1.000
_cell.length_b   1.000
_cell.length_c   1.000
_cell.angle_alpha   90.00
_cell.angle_beta   90.00
_cell.angle_gamma   90.00
#
_symmetry.space_group_name_H-M   'P 1'
#
loop_
_entity.id
_entity.type
_entity.pdbx_description
1 polymer ?
#
loop_
_entity_poly.entity_id
_entity_poly.type
_entity_poly.pdbx_seq_one_letter_code
_entity_poly.pdbx_strand_id
1 'polypeptide(L)'
;MNSIDAVVTALKTIDREPVWRAAFERAFTTALVSGIALAISSALGLDATWSAWFTPVVAVLINVLYRLTIRVAAESTSSYTIGWAFRTLLYVGAPSVAFNLVWKLTGPGTVGQALSVGIAAGGLAFLSEFILVGLREAGNVHAREMLSQTAADAVLTETEPATDTEVSSVDFDARLDYRYRRAREEVEVEMRQYLLSLPTNPRTAKRMVNHLSLAMAIAEQRGLFQNTDITRQHLGKWVQFSEQWPALGAVLTAHPECMVHLENAPTQDEVQVILDKWAPGTIASDDMVRQIRSDVRLSEVLDRLVRYDAGQATSG
;
A
#
# COMPACT_ATOMS: atom_id res chain seq x y z
N MET A 1 -18.90 4.55 12.48
CA MET A 1 -18.19 3.25 12.58
C MET A 1 -17.62 3.15 13.98
N ASN A 2 -17.87 2.07 14.74
CA ASN A 2 -17.28 1.93 16.08
C ASN A 2 -15.76 1.71 15.95
N SER A 3 -14.99 2.21 16.92
CA SER A 3 -13.52 2.14 16.91
C SER A 3 -12.98 0.71 16.71
N ILE A 4 -13.72 -0.30 17.17
CA ILE A 4 -13.40 -1.72 16.99
C ILE A 4 -13.52 -2.15 15.52
N ASP A 5 -14.57 -1.74 14.81
CA ASP A 5 -14.77 -2.09 13.39
C ASP A 5 -13.71 -1.45 12.48
N ALA A 6 -13.26 -0.24 12.84
CA ALA A 6 -12.16 0.43 12.15
C ALA A 6 -10.83 -0.32 12.33
N VAL A 7 -10.53 -0.80 13.54
CA VAL A 7 -9.33 -1.61 13.81
C VAL A 7 -9.40 -2.96 13.09
N VAL A 8 -10.55 -3.63 13.10
CA VAL A 8 -10.74 -4.91 12.40
C VAL A 8 -10.59 -4.76 10.88
N THR A 9 -11.08 -3.65 10.32
CA THR A 9 -10.96 -3.36 8.88
C THR A 9 -9.53 -3.01 8.49
N ALA A 10 -8.84 -2.19 9.28
CA ALA A 10 -7.42 -1.88 9.09
C ALA A 10 -6.54 -3.14 9.17
N LEU A 11 -6.82 -4.06 10.10
CA LEU A 11 -6.11 -5.35 10.22
C LEU A 11 -6.33 -6.27 8.99
N LYS A 12 -7.43 -6.10 8.25
CA LYS A 12 -7.69 -6.84 7.01
C LYS A 12 -6.95 -6.28 5.81
N THR A 13 -6.65 -4.98 5.79
CA THR A 13 -6.04 -4.27 4.65
C THR A 13 -4.52 -4.17 4.73
N ILE A 14 -3.90 -4.41 5.88
CA ILE A 14 -2.44 -4.40 6.02
C ILE A 14 -1.83 -5.53 5.19
N ASP A 15 -0.88 -5.18 4.31
CA ASP A 15 -0.03 -6.15 3.62
C ASP A 15 0.79 -6.91 4.67
N ARG A 16 0.39 -8.16 4.89
CA ARG A 16 0.75 -8.89 6.10
C ARG A 16 2.24 -9.23 6.10
N GLU A 17 2.81 -9.59 4.97
CA GLU A 17 4.16 -10.18 4.94
C GLU A 17 5.28 -9.28 5.53
N PRO A 18 5.45 -8.01 5.12
CA PRO A 18 6.54 -7.18 5.64
C PRO A 18 6.34 -6.77 7.11
N VAL A 19 5.09 -6.52 7.52
CA VAL A 19 4.75 -6.16 8.90
C VAL A 19 4.97 -7.35 9.84
N TRP A 20 4.52 -8.54 9.43
CA TRP A 20 4.71 -9.76 10.20
C TRP A 20 6.18 -10.13 10.34
N ARG A 21 6.97 -9.96 9.28
CA ARG A 21 8.41 -10.21 9.31
C ARG A 21 9.12 -9.29 10.31
N ALA A 22 8.86 -7.99 10.25
CA ALA A 22 9.49 -7.02 11.14
C ALA A 22 9.07 -7.21 12.62
N ALA A 23 7.80 -7.52 12.88
CA ALA A 23 7.31 -7.82 14.22
C ALA A 23 7.92 -9.12 14.77
N PHE A 24 8.02 -10.16 13.94
CA PHE A 24 8.60 -11.44 14.30
C PHE A 24 10.09 -11.31 14.61
N GLU A 25 10.87 -10.63 13.75
CA GLU A 25 12.31 -10.41 13.96
C GLU A 25 12.57 -9.70 15.29
N ARG A 26 11.83 -8.62 15.60
CA ARG A 26 12.00 -7.89 16.87
C ARG A 26 11.59 -8.71 18.09
N ALA A 27 10.49 -9.44 18.02
CA ALA A 27 10.04 -10.30 19.10
C ALA A 27 11.04 -11.44 19.34
N PHE A 28 11.55 -12.05 18.26
CA PHE A 28 12.55 -13.10 18.32
C PHE A 28 13.88 -12.62 18.91
N THR A 29 14.39 -11.46 18.47
CA THR A 29 15.61 -10.87 19.05
C THR A 29 15.43 -10.58 20.54
N THR A 30 14.28 -10.01 20.93
CA THR A 30 14.00 -9.68 22.34
C THR A 30 13.92 -10.95 23.19
N ALA A 31 13.23 -11.99 22.71
CA ALA A 31 13.13 -13.27 23.39
C ALA A 31 14.49 -13.97 23.51
N LEU A 32 15.29 -13.94 22.45
CA LEU A 32 16.62 -14.55 22.41
C LEU A 32 17.59 -13.85 23.38
N VAL A 33 17.67 -12.52 23.34
CA VAL A 33 18.54 -11.73 24.24
C VAL A 33 18.12 -11.91 25.69
N SER A 34 16.81 -11.87 25.98
CA SER A 34 16.30 -12.05 27.34
C SER A 34 16.54 -13.48 27.86
N GLY A 35 16.35 -14.49 27.01
CA GLY A 35 16.60 -15.89 27.34
C GLY A 35 18.08 -16.18 27.61
N ILE A 36 18.99 -15.62 26.78
CA ILE A 36 20.44 -15.73 26.98
C ILE A 36 20.85 -15.04 28.28
N ALA A 37 20.35 -13.84 28.56
CA ALA A 37 20.66 -13.12 29.80
C ALA A 37 20.21 -13.90 31.05
N LEU A 38 19.05 -14.54 31.01
CA LEU A 38 18.54 -15.39 32.09
C LEU A 38 19.36 -16.66 32.27
N ALA A 39 19.74 -17.32 31.17
CA ALA A 39 20.58 -18.52 31.20
C ALA A 39 21.98 -18.21 31.77
N ILE A 40 22.59 -17.08 31.38
CA ILE A 40 23.87 -16.62 31.94
C ILE A 40 23.72 -16.31 33.43
N SER A 41 22.65 -15.60 33.82
CA SER A 41 22.42 -15.25 35.23
C SER A 41 22.28 -16.49 36.11
N SER A 42 21.56 -17.51 35.63
CA SER A 42 21.40 -18.78 36.34
C SER A 42 22.68 -19.60 36.39
N ALA A 43 23.45 -19.65 35.29
CA ALA A 43 24.74 -20.33 35.25
C ALA A 43 25.78 -19.70 36.21
N LEU A 44 25.66 -18.41 36.49
CA LEU A 44 26.51 -17.67 37.43
C LEU A 44 26.04 -17.77 38.89
N GLY A 45 24.95 -18.49 39.18
CA GLY A 45 24.43 -18.66 40.54
C GLY A 45 23.94 -17.34 41.18
N LEU A 46 23.57 -16.35 40.37
CA LEU A 46 23.08 -15.04 40.83
C LEU A 46 21.63 -15.10 41.37
N ASP A 47 20.99 -16.26 41.23
CA ASP A 47 19.60 -16.60 41.49
C ASP A 47 19.21 -16.34 42.96
N ALA A 48 20.12 -16.61 43.89
CA ALA A 48 19.86 -16.55 45.33
C ALA A 48 20.03 -15.15 45.93
N THR A 49 20.89 -14.30 45.36
CA THR A 49 21.14 -12.94 45.85
C THR A 49 20.26 -11.89 45.18
N TRP A 50 19.80 -12.16 43.96
CA TRP A 50 18.95 -11.22 43.22
C TRP A 50 17.51 -11.19 43.74
N SER A 51 16.90 -12.31 44.13
CA SER A 51 15.48 -12.34 44.52
C SER A 51 15.10 -11.41 45.69
N ALA A 52 16.01 -11.21 46.66
CA ALA A 52 15.74 -10.40 47.86
C ALA A 52 15.66 -8.88 47.58
N TRP A 53 16.42 -8.39 46.60
CA TRP A 53 16.49 -6.96 46.26
C TRP A 53 15.80 -6.63 44.94
N PHE A 54 15.76 -7.57 44.00
CA PHE A 54 15.21 -7.36 42.67
C PHE A 54 13.69 -7.25 42.68
N THR A 55 12.98 -8.05 43.49
CA THR A 55 11.51 -7.94 43.60
C THR A 55 11.04 -6.58 44.11
N PRO A 56 11.58 -6.01 45.22
CA PRO A 56 11.18 -4.67 45.65
C PRO A 56 11.63 -3.58 44.67
N VAL A 57 12.82 -3.69 44.05
CA VAL A 57 13.30 -2.72 43.06
C VAL A 57 12.44 -2.72 41.81
N VAL A 58 12.08 -3.90 41.28
CA VAL A 58 11.18 -4.03 40.12
C VAL A 58 9.77 -3.58 40.47
N ALA A 59 9.25 -3.86 41.66
CA ALA A 59 7.95 -3.37 42.09
C ALA A 59 7.92 -1.84 42.20
N VAL A 60 8.99 -1.22 42.74
CA VAL A 60 9.15 0.23 42.77
C VAL A 60 9.26 0.79 41.36
N LEU A 61 10.05 0.17 40.48
CA LEU A 61 10.22 0.60 39.09
C LEU A 61 8.90 0.52 38.31
N ILE A 62 8.15 -0.57 38.47
CA ILE A 62 6.82 -0.74 37.85
C ILE A 62 5.86 0.32 38.37
N ASN A 63 5.84 0.62 39.68
CA ASN A 63 4.96 1.64 40.25
C ASN A 63 5.35 3.06 39.81
N VAL A 64 6.66 3.35 39.73
CA VAL A 64 7.19 4.61 39.22
C VAL A 64 6.85 4.77 37.73
N LEU A 65 7.10 3.75 36.92
CA LEU A 65 6.76 3.73 35.49
C LEU A 65 5.25 3.86 35.28
N TYR A 66 4.43 3.17 36.07
CA TYR A 66 2.97 3.26 36.02
C TYR A 66 2.48 4.68 36.34
N ARG A 67 3.01 5.31 37.39
CA ARG A 67 2.65 6.70 37.76
C ARG A 67 3.14 7.72 36.73
N LEU A 68 4.34 7.56 36.19
CA LEU A 68 4.85 8.37 35.09
C LEU A 68 4.00 8.21 33.83
N THR A 69 3.56 6.99 33.52
CA THR A 69 2.68 6.69 32.39
C THR A 69 1.34 7.41 32.52
N ILE A 70 0.69 7.34 33.69
CA ILE A 70 -0.58 8.04 33.94
C ILE A 70 -0.41 9.56 33.86
N ARG A 71 0.66 10.10 34.44
CA ARG A 71 0.91 11.55 34.46
C ARG A 71 1.24 12.10 33.08
N VAL A 72 2.09 11.40 32.33
CA VAL A 72 2.43 11.75 30.95
C VAL A 72 1.22 11.62 30.04
N ALA A 73 0.40 10.57 30.19
CA ALA A 73 -0.85 10.44 29.42
C ALA A 73 -1.87 11.54 29.74
N ALA A 74 -1.87 12.09 30.96
CA ALA A 74 -2.73 13.20 31.36
C ALA A 74 -2.23 14.57 30.86
N GLU A 75 -0.91 14.75 30.71
CA GLU A 75 -0.28 16.04 30.35
C GLU A 75 0.11 16.14 28.86
N SER A 76 0.17 15.03 28.11
CA SER A 76 0.60 15.01 26.70
C SER A 76 -0.53 14.69 25.73
N THR A 77 -0.88 15.65 24.86
CA THR A 77 -1.69 15.43 23.64
C THR A 77 -0.93 14.72 22.51
N SER A 78 0.39 14.53 22.66
CA SER A 78 1.22 13.81 21.69
C SER A 78 1.02 12.30 21.78
N SER A 79 0.62 11.70 20.65
CA SER A 79 0.43 10.24 20.49
C SER A 79 1.70 9.42 20.77
N TYR A 80 2.87 10.04 20.70
CA TYR A 80 4.16 9.39 20.87
C TYR A 80 4.42 8.98 22.32
N THR A 81 4.04 9.83 23.27
CA THR A 81 4.30 9.66 24.71
C THR A 81 3.36 8.62 25.32
N ILE A 82 2.10 8.58 24.88
CA ILE A 82 1.14 7.53 25.23
C ILE A 82 1.62 6.18 24.67
N GLY A 83 2.10 6.15 23.42
CA GLY A 83 2.65 4.94 22.80
C GLY A 83 3.87 4.39 23.54
N TRP A 84 4.80 5.25 23.97
CA TRP A 84 5.98 4.83 24.73
C TRP A 84 5.63 4.24 26.10
N ALA A 85 4.67 4.86 26.79
CA ALA A 85 4.27 4.41 28.12
C ALA A 85 3.47 3.09 28.07
N PHE A 86 2.62 2.91 27.06
CA PHE A 86 1.95 1.64 26.79
C PHE A 86 2.94 0.53 26.42
N ARG A 87 3.95 0.83 25.57
CA ARG A 87 5.04 -0.09 25.25
C ARG A 87 5.77 -0.57 26.50
N THR A 88 6.16 0.36 27.38
CA THR A 88 6.88 0.00 28.61
C THR A 88 6.03 -0.91 29.51
N LEU A 89 4.73 -0.63 29.63
CA LEU A 89 3.82 -1.44 30.45
C LEU A 89 3.61 -2.85 29.86
N LEU A 90 3.54 -2.98 28.54
CA LEU A 90 3.36 -4.27 27.85
C LEU A 90 4.66 -5.09 27.75
N TYR A 91 5.81 -4.45 27.54
CA TYR A 91 7.10 -5.14 27.42
C TYR A 91 7.75 -5.48 28.75
N VAL A 92 7.54 -4.66 29.79
CA VAL A 92 8.18 -4.85 31.09
C VAL A 92 7.18 -5.36 32.12
N GLY A 93 5.98 -4.77 32.18
CA GLY A 93 4.98 -5.10 33.18
C GLY A 93 4.40 -6.50 33.02
N ALA A 94 3.83 -6.81 31.84
CA ALA A 94 3.17 -8.09 31.62
C ALA A 94 4.11 -9.32 31.72
N PRO A 95 5.33 -9.30 31.15
CA PRO A 95 6.28 -10.40 31.33
C PRO A 95 6.77 -10.55 32.77
N SER A 96 6.94 -9.46 33.51
CA SER A 96 7.35 -9.51 34.93
C SER A 96 6.27 -10.13 35.83
N VAL A 97 4.99 -9.84 35.55
CA VAL A 97 3.86 -10.44 36.27
C VAL A 97 3.73 -11.91 35.90
N ALA A 98 3.80 -12.25 34.60
CA ALA A 98 3.75 -13.64 34.14
C ALA A 98 4.91 -14.47 34.71
N PHE A 99 6.13 -13.93 34.72
CA PHE A 99 7.30 -14.54 35.34
C PHE A 99 7.04 -14.84 36.82
N ASN A 100 6.55 -13.86 37.58
CA ASN A 100 6.24 -14.05 39.00
C ASN A 100 5.16 -15.11 39.25
N LEU A 101 4.11 -15.13 38.42
CA LEU A 101 2.98 -16.04 38.58
C LEU A 101 3.39 -17.49 38.24
N VAL A 102 4.10 -17.68 37.13
CA VAL A 102 4.58 -19.00 36.69
C VAL A 102 5.68 -19.54 37.62
N TRP A 103 6.59 -18.68 38.09
CA TRP A 103 7.66 -19.08 39.00
C TRP A 103 7.10 -19.54 40.36
N LYS A 104 6.10 -18.84 40.89
CA LYS A 104 5.43 -19.24 42.15
C LYS A 104 4.65 -20.55 42.03
N LEU A 105 4.09 -20.83 40.86
CA LEU A 105 3.27 -22.03 40.65
C LEU A 105 4.09 -23.30 40.39
N THR A 106 5.31 -23.17 39.89
CA THR A 106 6.06 -24.33 39.37
C THR A 106 7.24 -24.77 40.24
N GLY A 107 7.60 -24.00 41.27
CA GLY A 107 8.74 -24.33 42.16
C GLY A 107 10.11 -24.17 41.46
N PRO A 108 11.22 -24.14 42.22
CA PRO A 108 12.52 -23.80 41.66
C PRO A 108 13.12 -24.92 40.79
N GLY A 109 13.57 -24.58 39.56
CA GLY A 109 14.86 -25.06 39.07
C GLY A 109 14.91 -26.02 37.88
N THR A 110 13.97 -25.99 36.92
CA THR A 110 14.17 -26.77 35.67
C THR A 110 14.32 -25.89 34.43
N VAL A 111 15.21 -26.28 33.51
CA VAL A 111 15.42 -25.62 32.20
C VAL A 111 14.11 -25.49 31.42
N GLY A 112 13.19 -26.44 31.57
CA GLY A 112 11.85 -26.39 30.96
C GLY A 112 11.01 -25.19 31.44
N GLN A 113 11.17 -24.73 32.68
CA GLN A 113 10.47 -23.55 33.20
C GLN A 113 11.05 -22.24 32.66
N ALA A 114 12.38 -22.14 32.56
CA ALA A 114 13.02 -20.99 31.94
C ALA A 114 12.58 -20.84 30.48
N LEU A 115 12.46 -21.96 29.76
CA LEU A 115 11.93 -21.98 28.39
C LEU A 115 10.44 -21.60 28.34
N SER A 116 9.59 -22.11 29.23
CA SER A 116 8.16 -21.79 29.21
C SER A 116 7.90 -20.31 29.51
N VAL A 117 8.65 -19.72 30.45
CA VAL A 117 8.56 -18.29 30.74
C VAL A 117 9.12 -17.44 29.59
N GLY A 118 10.22 -17.86 28.97
CA GLY A 118 10.76 -17.21 27.77
C GLY A 118 9.77 -17.22 26.60
N ILE A 119 9.10 -18.35 26.36
CA ILE A 119 8.07 -18.49 25.33
C ILE A 119 6.86 -17.60 25.64
N ALA A 120 6.38 -17.59 26.89
CA ALA A 120 5.25 -16.75 27.29
C ALA A 120 5.56 -15.25 27.17
N ALA A 121 6.76 -14.83 27.61
CA ALA A 121 7.23 -13.45 27.48
C ALA A 121 7.40 -13.05 26.00
N GLY A 122 7.98 -13.92 25.18
CA GLY A 122 8.12 -13.71 23.74
C GLY A 122 6.77 -13.59 23.04
N GLY A 123 5.80 -14.44 23.40
CA GLY A 123 4.44 -14.39 22.87
C GLY A 123 3.71 -13.08 23.22
N LEU A 124 3.83 -12.61 24.46
CA LEU A 124 3.25 -11.33 24.91
C LEU A 124 3.90 -10.12 24.24
N ALA A 125 5.23 -10.14 24.07
CA ALA A 125 5.97 -9.11 23.35
C ALA A 125 5.57 -9.06 21.87
N PHE A 126 5.39 -10.22 21.23
CA PHE A 126 4.91 -10.31 19.86
C PHE A 126 3.50 -9.74 19.72
N LEU A 127 2.59 -10.10 20.63
CA LEU A 127 1.21 -9.61 20.63
C LEU A 127 1.15 -8.08 20.83
N SER A 128 2.02 -7.50 21.67
CA SER A 128 2.08 -6.04 21.88
C SER A 128 2.49 -5.29 20.63
N GLU A 129 3.59 -5.68 19.98
CA GLU A 129 4.01 -5.04 18.73
C GLU A 129 2.91 -5.17 17.68
N PHE A 130 2.26 -6.34 17.60
CA PHE A 130 1.17 -6.55 16.65
C PHE A 130 0.01 -5.58 16.86
N ILE A 131 -0.44 -5.42 18.11
CA ILE A 131 -1.49 -4.46 18.48
C ILE A 131 -1.05 -3.03 18.16
N LEU A 132 0.19 -2.66 18.48
CA LEU A 132 0.72 -1.31 18.26
C LEU A 132 0.85 -0.96 16.78
N VAL A 133 1.34 -1.89 15.96
CA VAL A 133 1.40 -1.68 14.51
C VAL A 133 -0.01 -1.59 13.93
N GLY A 134 -0.92 -2.47 14.37
CA GLY A 134 -2.33 -2.41 13.96
C GLY A 134 -2.98 -1.06 14.29
N LEU A 135 -2.74 -0.52 15.48
CA LEU A 135 -3.25 0.79 15.90
C LEU A 135 -2.61 1.94 15.12
N ARG A 136 -1.31 1.89 14.84
CA ARG A 136 -0.61 2.92 14.05
C ARG A 136 -1.13 2.97 12.62
N GLU A 137 -1.31 1.80 12.00
CA GLU A 137 -1.77 1.73 10.62
C GLU A 137 -3.26 2.04 10.52
N ALA A 138 -4.08 1.64 11.50
CA ALA A 138 -5.48 2.07 11.59
C ALA A 138 -5.58 3.61 11.70
N GLY A 139 -4.71 4.25 12.49
CA GLY A 139 -4.64 5.70 12.59
C GLY A 139 -4.23 6.37 11.28
N ASN A 140 -3.24 5.82 10.58
CA ASN A 140 -2.79 6.33 9.28
C ASN A 140 -3.87 6.17 8.19
N VAL A 141 -4.56 5.02 8.17
CA VAL A 141 -5.66 4.76 7.24
C VAL A 141 -6.81 5.73 7.51
N HIS A 142 -7.22 5.88 8.77
CA HIS A 142 -8.30 6.78 9.12
C HIS A 142 -7.96 8.25 8.85
N ALA A 143 -6.72 8.67 9.14
CA ALA A 143 -6.25 10.03 8.81
C ALA A 143 -6.23 10.27 7.28
N ARG A 144 -5.78 9.28 6.49
CA ARG A 144 -5.81 9.37 5.02
C ARG A 144 -7.23 9.36 4.47
N GLU A 145 -8.13 8.61 5.09
CA GLU A 145 -9.54 8.55 4.71
C GLU A 145 -10.24 9.87 5.00
N MET A 146 -10.05 10.43 6.20
CA MET A 146 -10.56 11.76 6.56
C MET A 146 -10.00 12.86 5.66
N LEU A 147 -8.70 12.84 5.34
CA LEU A 147 -8.10 13.78 4.38
C LEU A 147 -8.69 13.59 2.98
N SER A 148 -8.89 12.35 2.53
CA SER A 148 -9.50 12.09 1.21
C SER A 148 -10.98 12.46 1.15
N GLN A 149 -11.73 12.27 2.24
CA GLN A 149 -13.12 12.71 2.33
C GLN A 149 -13.20 14.23 2.34
N THR A 150 -12.33 14.89 3.10
CA THR A 150 -12.25 16.36 3.10
C THR A 150 -11.89 16.89 1.71
N ALA A 151 -10.96 16.25 1.00
CA ALA A 151 -10.63 16.60 -0.39
C ALA A 151 -11.77 16.31 -1.37
N ALA A 152 -12.49 15.20 -1.20
CA ALA A 152 -13.66 14.85 -2.00
C ALA A 152 -14.79 15.87 -1.81
N ASP A 153 -15.08 16.20 -0.56
CA ASP A 153 -16.06 17.22 -0.19
C ASP A 153 -15.63 18.59 -0.72
N ALA A 154 -14.35 18.96 -0.63
CA ALA A 154 -13.84 20.20 -1.21
C ALA A 154 -14.06 20.26 -2.73
N VAL A 155 -13.77 19.17 -3.45
CA VAL A 155 -13.99 19.06 -4.91
C VAL A 155 -15.48 19.10 -5.27
N LEU A 156 -16.35 18.48 -4.46
CA LEU A 156 -17.80 18.46 -4.69
C LEU A 156 -18.48 19.79 -4.31
N THR A 157 -17.90 20.54 -3.37
CA THR A 157 -18.48 21.80 -2.88
C THR A 157 -17.94 23.03 -3.63
N GLU A 158 -16.78 22.94 -4.29
CA GLU A 158 -16.27 23.99 -5.19
C GLU A 158 -17.14 24.08 -6.46
N THR A 159 -18.19 24.91 -6.35
CA THR A 159 -18.67 25.72 -7.47
C THR A 159 -17.49 26.61 -7.89
N GLU A 160 -17.09 26.56 -9.17
CA GLU A 160 -15.89 27.22 -9.75
C GLU A 160 -15.31 28.36 -8.88
N PRO A 161 -14.14 28.18 -8.24
CA PRO A 161 -13.58 29.22 -7.40
C PRO A 161 -13.19 30.43 -8.24
N ALA A 162 -13.75 31.58 -7.88
CA ALA A 162 -13.25 32.88 -8.32
C ALA A 162 -11.77 33.02 -7.91
N THR A 163 -10.96 33.28 -8.94
CA THR A 163 -9.55 33.70 -8.98
C THR A 163 -8.92 34.24 -7.68
N ASP A 164 -7.67 33.80 -7.46
CA ASP A 164 -6.58 34.43 -6.69
C ASP A 164 -6.44 34.19 -5.18
N THR A 165 -6.80 33.00 -4.67
CA THR A 165 -6.28 32.56 -3.35
C THR A 165 -5.12 31.58 -3.53
N GLU A 166 -3.96 31.92 -2.96
CA GLU A 166 -2.72 31.16 -2.96
C GLU A 166 -2.96 29.73 -2.44
N VAL A 167 -3.19 28.78 -3.35
CA VAL A 167 -3.45 27.38 -3.02
C VAL A 167 -2.18 26.81 -2.38
N SER A 168 -2.26 26.50 -1.09
CA SER A 168 -1.19 25.81 -0.35
C SER A 168 -0.79 24.54 -1.09
N SER A 169 0.51 24.30 -1.26
CA SER A 169 1.05 23.10 -1.93
C SER A 169 0.53 21.79 -1.33
N VAL A 170 0.17 21.81 -0.05
CA VAL A 170 -0.44 20.67 0.67
C VAL A 170 -1.83 20.33 0.13
N ASP A 171 -2.61 21.33 -0.30
CA ASP A 171 -3.95 21.12 -0.87
C ASP A 171 -3.86 20.59 -2.31
N PHE A 172 -2.85 21.01 -3.08
CA PHE A 172 -2.62 20.50 -4.44
C PHE A 172 -2.30 19.00 -4.45
N ASP A 173 -1.37 18.55 -3.58
CA ASP A 173 -1.00 17.13 -3.50
C ASP A 173 -2.19 16.25 -3.07
N ALA A 174 -3.02 16.73 -2.13
CA ALA A 174 -4.21 16.02 -1.67
C ALA A 174 -5.26 15.89 -2.79
N ARG A 175 -5.50 16.97 -3.57
CA ARG A 175 -6.42 16.95 -4.71
C ARG A 175 -5.92 16.02 -5.82
N LEU A 176 -4.62 16.03 -6.11
CA LEU A 176 -4.02 15.15 -7.11
C LEU A 176 -4.12 13.68 -6.70
N ASP A 177 -3.82 13.35 -5.44
CA ASP A 177 -3.93 12.00 -4.90
C ASP A 177 -5.38 11.49 -4.90
N TYR A 178 -6.35 12.35 -4.55
CA TYR A 178 -7.78 12.01 -4.65
C TYR A 178 -8.20 11.71 -6.09
N ARG A 179 -7.84 12.57 -7.05
CA ARG A 179 -8.15 12.36 -8.47
C ARG A 179 -7.52 11.07 -8.99
N TYR A 180 -6.27 10.79 -8.61
CA TYR A 180 -5.59 9.57 -8.99
C TYR A 180 -6.25 8.32 -8.41
N ARG A 181 -6.66 8.34 -7.13
CA ARG A 181 -7.37 7.22 -6.50
C ARG A 181 -8.72 6.96 -7.15
N ARG A 182 -9.50 8.02 -7.38
CA ARG A 182 -10.80 7.90 -8.06
C ARG A 182 -10.65 7.37 -9.49
N ALA A 183 -9.71 7.93 -10.26
CA ALA A 183 -9.41 7.46 -11.60
C ALA A 183 -9.00 5.98 -11.58
N ARG A 184 -8.18 5.56 -10.60
CA ARG A 184 -7.79 4.16 -10.44
C ARG A 184 -8.98 3.23 -10.15
N GLU A 185 -9.91 3.63 -9.28
CA GLU A 185 -11.10 2.83 -8.99
C GLU A 185 -12.00 2.68 -10.24
N GLU A 186 -12.21 3.77 -10.98
CA GLU A 186 -12.93 3.76 -12.25
C GLU A 186 -12.22 2.87 -13.29
N VAL A 187 -10.89 2.98 -13.39
CA VAL A 187 -10.05 2.09 -14.22
C VAL A 187 -10.24 0.63 -13.82
N GLU A 188 -10.19 0.29 -12.54
CA GLU A 188 -10.26 -1.11 -12.11
C GLU A 188 -11.63 -1.75 -12.43
N VAL A 189 -12.70 -0.95 -12.44
CA VAL A 189 -14.04 -1.38 -12.87
C VAL A 189 -14.10 -1.50 -14.40
N GLU A 190 -13.61 -0.50 -15.14
CA GLU A 190 -13.59 -0.50 -16.60
C GLU A 190 -12.66 -1.59 -17.17
N MET A 191 -11.47 -1.78 -16.60
CA MET A 191 -10.54 -2.84 -17.00
C MET A 191 -11.16 -4.22 -16.86
N ARG A 192 -11.97 -4.47 -15.82
CA ARG A 192 -12.70 -5.74 -15.70
C ARG A 192 -13.71 -5.95 -16.84
N GLN A 193 -14.25 -4.87 -17.39
CA GLN A 193 -15.22 -4.93 -18.49
C GLN A 193 -14.54 -4.99 -19.87
N TYR A 194 -13.46 -4.25 -20.07
CA TYR A 194 -12.87 -4.01 -21.40
C TYR A 194 -11.57 -4.75 -21.66
N LEU A 195 -10.75 -5.00 -20.64
CA LEU A 195 -9.57 -5.82 -20.82
C LEU A 195 -9.97 -7.28 -20.70
N LEU A 196 -10.48 -7.79 -21.81
CA LEU A 196 -10.84 -9.19 -22.05
C LEU A 196 -9.70 -10.18 -21.68
N SER A 197 -8.47 -9.70 -21.50
CA SER A 197 -7.37 -10.47 -20.92
C SER A 197 -6.39 -9.55 -20.18
N LEU A 198 -6.55 -9.42 -18.85
CA LEU A 198 -5.40 -9.02 -18.03
C LEU A 198 -4.28 -10.05 -18.25
N PRO A 199 -3.02 -9.60 -18.43
CA PRO A 199 -1.91 -10.52 -18.60
C PRO A 199 -1.78 -11.41 -17.36
N THR A 200 -1.51 -12.70 -17.56
CA THR A 200 -1.36 -13.68 -16.47
C THR A 200 -0.28 -13.28 -15.46
N ASN A 201 0.70 -12.49 -15.88
CA ASN A 201 1.73 -11.97 -14.99
C ASN A 201 1.19 -10.82 -14.11
N PRO A 202 1.10 -10.99 -12.78
CA PRO A 202 0.54 -10.00 -11.88
C PRO A 202 1.33 -8.69 -11.84
N ARG A 203 2.65 -8.75 -12.09
CA ARG A 203 3.48 -7.55 -12.17
C ARG A 203 3.14 -6.71 -13.39
N THR A 204 2.96 -7.35 -14.55
CA THR A 204 2.56 -6.67 -15.78
C THR A 204 1.16 -6.09 -15.66
N ALA A 205 0.21 -6.85 -15.09
CA ALA A 205 -1.14 -6.36 -14.84
C ALA A 205 -1.13 -5.10 -13.95
N LYS A 206 -0.36 -5.11 -12.84
CA LYS A 206 -0.20 -3.93 -11.97
C LYS A 206 0.40 -2.73 -12.69
N ARG A 207 1.42 -2.94 -13.54
CA ARG A 207 2.02 -1.86 -14.33
C ARG A 207 1.02 -1.25 -15.30
N MET A 208 0.24 -2.10 -15.98
CA MET A 208 -0.81 -1.66 -16.90
C MET A 208 -1.91 -0.87 -16.20
N VAL A 209 -2.37 -1.31 -15.01
CA VAL A 209 -3.35 -0.56 -14.20
C VAL A 209 -2.80 0.82 -13.83
N ASN A 210 -1.56 0.87 -13.36
CA ASN A 210 -0.93 2.13 -12.96
C ASN A 210 -0.74 3.07 -14.16
N HIS A 211 -0.28 2.56 -15.30
CA HIS A 211 -0.11 3.35 -16.52
C HIS A 211 -1.46 3.88 -17.01
N LEU A 212 -2.49 3.04 -17.07
CA LEU A 212 -3.84 3.47 -17.48
C LEU A 212 -4.44 4.50 -16.52
N SER A 213 -4.28 4.31 -15.20
CA SER A 213 -4.77 5.27 -14.19
C SER A 213 -4.11 6.64 -14.36
N LEU A 214 -2.79 6.67 -14.56
CA LEU A 214 -2.05 7.89 -14.81
C LEU A 214 -2.47 8.55 -16.14
N ALA A 215 -2.57 7.76 -17.21
CA ALA A 215 -2.95 8.24 -18.53
C ALA A 215 -4.37 8.83 -18.54
N MET A 216 -5.31 8.20 -17.83
CA MET A 216 -6.67 8.72 -17.67
C MET A 216 -6.69 10.04 -16.90
N ALA A 217 -5.96 10.14 -15.79
CA ALA A 217 -5.87 11.39 -15.03
C ALA A 217 -5.30 12.54 -15.89
N ILE A 218 -4.27 12.27 -16.70
CA ILE A 218 -3.70 13.25 -17.64
C ILE A 218 -4.72 13.61 -18.73
N ALA A 219 -5.41 12.62 -19.31
CA ALA A 219 -6.41 12.83 -20.34
C ALA A 219 -7.60 13.67 -19.84
N GLU A 220 -8.11 13.39 -18.63
CA GLU A 220 -9.17 14.19 -17.99
C GLU A 220 -8.71 15.61 -17.71
N GLN A 221 -7.50 15.79 -17.16
CA GLN A 221 -6.94 17.11 -16.89
C GLN A 221 -6.80 17.95 -18.16
N ARG A 222 -6.49 17.32 -19.31
CA ARG A 222 -6.37 17.98 -20.61
C ARG A 222 -7.70 18.08 -21.38
N GLY A 223 -8.82 17.64 -20.80
CA GLY A 223 -10.12 17.70 -21.44
C GLY A 223 -10.27 16.75 -22.64
N LEU A 224 -9.44 15.71 -22.74
CA LEU A 224 -9.40 14.78 -23.88
C LEU A 224 -10.69 13.96 -24.06
N PHE A 225 -11.59 13.96 -23.07
CA PHE A 225 -12.89 13.28 -23.11
C PHE A 225 -14.10 14.23 -23.20
N GLN A 226 -13.89 15.56 -23.21
CA GLN A 226 -15.00 16.50 -23.09
C GLN A 226 -15.75 16.74 -24.40
N ASN A 227 -15.09 16.66 -25.58
CA ASN A 227 -15.67 17.06 -26.87
C ASN A 227 -15.20 16.20 -28.06
N THR A 228 -14.78 14.96 -27.81
CA THR A 228 -13.97 14.19 -28.76
C THR A 228 -14.48 12.77 -28.96
N ASP A 229 -14.23 12.22 -30.15
CA ASP A 229 -14.43 10.81 -30.52
C ASP A 229 -13.54 9.85 -29.70
N ILE A 230 -12.62 10.41 -28.90
CA ILE A 230 -11.68 9.68 -28.08
C ILE A 230 -12.40 9.18 -26.83
N THR A 231 -12.58 7.87 -26.76
CA THR A 231 -13.14 7.18 -25.59
C THR A 231 -12.04 6.60 -24.70
N ARG A 232 -12.37 6.30 -23.43
CA ARG A 232 -11.49 5.59 -22.49
C ARG A 232 -11.01 4.24 -23.04
N GLN A 233 -11.81 3.58 -23.87
CA GLN A 233 -11.44 2.31 -24.51
C GLN A 233 -10.28 2.46 -25.49
N HIS A 234 -10.21 3.58 -26.23
CA HIS A 234 -9.07 3.85 -27.12
C HIS A 234 -7.78 4.01 -26.31
N LEU A 235 -7.85 4.74 -25.19
CA LEU A 235 -6.71 4.90 -24.29
C LEU A 235 -6.30 3.56 -23.67
N GLY A 236 -7.26 2.72 -23.26
CA GLY A 236 -6.99 1.36 -22.78
C GLY A 236 -6.29 0.49 -23.81
N LYS A 237 -6.77 0.48 -25.06
CA LYS A 237 -6.14 -0.24 -26.18
C LYS A 237 -4.71 0.26 -26.43
N TRP A 238 -4.49 1.58 -26.36
CA TRP A 238 -3.16 2.16 -26.49
C TRP A 238 -2.17 1.72 -25.40
N VAL A 239 -2.59 1.82 -24.13
CA VAL A 239 -1.77 1.41 -22.98
C VAL A 239 -1.46 -0.08 -23.04
N GLN A 240 -2.42 -0.91 -23.48
CA GLN A 240 -2.18 -2.33 -23.67
C GLN A 240 -1.09 -2.60 -24.71
N PHE A 241 -1.08 -1.88 -25.84
CA PHE A 241 0.01 -1.98 -26.82
C PHE A 241 1.37 -1.60 -26.23
N SER A 242 1.41 -0.51 -25.47
CA SER A 242 2.64 -0.01 -24.85
C SER A 242 3.23 -0.95 -23.79
N GLU A 243 2.38 -1.62 -23.00
CA GLU A 243 2.84 -2.49 -21.90
C GLU A 243 3.08 -3.94 -22.33
N GLN A 244 2.24 -4.51 -23.19
CA GLN A 244 2.37 -5.92 -23.59
C GLN A 244 3.32 -6.12 -24.76
N TRP A 245 3.41 -5.13 -25.66
CA TRP A 245 4.27 -5.20 -26.85
C TRP A 245 5.10 -3.92 -26.98
N PRO A 246 6.10 -3.68 -26.11
CA PRO A 246 6.78 -2.39 -26.01
C PRO A 246 7.44 -1.91 -27.31
N ALA A 247 7.94 -2.83 -28.14
CA ALA A 247 8.50 -2.48 -29.46
C ALA A 247 7.42 -1.90 -30.40
N LEU A 248 6.24 -2.51 -30.43
CA LEU A 248 5.08 -1.98 -31.18
C LEU A 248 4.60 -0.66 -30.57
N GLY A 249 4.51 -0.57 -29.24
CA GLY A 249 4.17 0.69 -28.56
C GLY A 249 5.12 1.83 -28.92
N ALA A 250 6.43 1.61 -28.91
CA ALA A 250 7.40 2.63 -29.31
C ALA A 250 7.18 3.08 -30.77
N VAL A 251 6.93 2.13 -31.68
CA VAL A 251 6.67 2.40 -33.10
C VAL A 251 5.38 3.17 -33.29
N LEU A 252 4.28 2.77 -32.64
CA LEU A 252 2.99 3.46 -32.72
C LEU A 252 3.04 4.87 -32.11
N THR A 253 3.93 5.10 -31.13
CA THR A 253 4.19 6.44 -30.59
C THR A 253 4.88 7.33 -31.63
N ALA A 254 5.87 6.78 -32.35
CA ALA A 254 6.66 7.51 -33.34
C ALA A 254 5.95 7.65 -34.70
N HIS A 255 5.13 6.67 -35.06
CA HIS A 255 4.47 6.49 -36.36
C HIS A 255 3.01 6.06 -36.19
N PRO A 256 2.11 6.95 -35.72
CA PRO A 256 0.70 6.63 -35.48
C PRO A 256 -0.02 6.11 -36.73
N GLU A 257 0.39 6.53 -37.92
CA GLU A 257 -0.14 6.09 -39.21
C GLU A 257 0.00 4.57 -39.44
N CYS A 258 0.96 3.93 -38.79
CA CYS A 258 1.15 2.48 -38.86
C CYS A 258 -0.09 1.71 -38.37
N MET A 259 -0.86 2.28 -37.43
CA MET A 259 -2.06 1.63 -36.91
C MET A 259 -3.13 1.40 -37.99
N VAL A 260 -3.23 2.30 -38.98
CA VAL A 260 -4.17 2.14 -40.11
C VAL A 260 -3.84 0.87 -40.88
N HIS A 261 -2.56 0.60 -41.12
CA HIS A 261 -2.12 -0.59 -41.83
C HIS A 261 -2.38 -1.86 -41.02
N LEU A 262 -2.09 -1.82 -39.71
CA LEU A 262 -2.32 -2.96 -38.83
C LEU A 262 -3.81 -3.33 -38.73
N GLU A 263 -4.70 -2.35 -38.56
CA GLU A 263 -6.14 -2.60 -38.44
C GLU A 263 -6.79 -3.09 -39.73
N ASN A 264 -6.25 -2.67 -40.89
CA ASN A 264 -6.78 -3.07 -42.19
C ASN A 264 -6.19 -4.39 -42.71
N ALA A 265 -5.24 -5.01 -41.98
CA ALA A 265 -4.65 -6.28 -42.36
C ALA A 265 -5.62 -7.47 -42.15
N PRO A 266 -6.11 -8.13 -43.21
CA PRO A 266 -7.11 -9.20 -43.14
C PRO A 266 -6.56 -10.50 -42.53
N THR A 267 -5.25 -10.72 -42.55
CA THR A 267 -4.62 -11.96 -42.07
C THR A 267 -3.52 -11.67 -41.05
N GLN A 268 -3.20 -12.67 -40.21
CA GLN A 268 -2.11 -12.58 -39.24
C GLN A 268 -0.74 -12.50 -39.93
N ASP A 269 -0.58 -13.16 -41.08
CA ASP A 269 0.64 -13.08 -41.89
C ASP A 269 0.87 -11.65 -42.42
N GLU A 270 -0.19 -10.96 -42.84
CA GLU A 270 -0.09 -9.55 -43.25
C GLU A 270 0.24 -8.62 -42.07
N VAL A 271 -0.31 -8.89 -40.88
CA VAL A 271 0.11 -8.19 -39.65
C VAL A 271 1.61 -8.42 -39.40
N GLN A 272 2.10 -9.65 -39.54
CA GLN A 272 3.52 -9.96 -39.36
C GLN A 272 4.40 -9.21 -40.37
N VAL A 273 4.02 -9.14 -41.66
CA VAL A 273 4.76 -8.38 -42.68
C VAL A 273 4.85 -6.89 -42.32
N ILE A 274 3.78 -6.30 -41.78
CA ILE A 274 3.79 -4.91 -41.31
C ILE A 274 4.70 -4.76 -40.09
N LEU A 275 4.64 -5.69 -39.13
CA LEU A 275 5.52 -5.69 -37.95
C LEU A 275 6.99 -5.85 -38.33
N ASP A 276 7.34 -6.72 -39.28
CA ASP A 276 8.72 -6.92 -39.73
C ASP A 276 9.31 -5.64 -40.33
N LYS A 277 8.47 -4.83 -40.98
CA LYS A 277 8.87 -3.54 -41.53
C LYS A 277 9.08 -2.46 -40.46
N TRP A 278 8.15 -2.34 -39.52
CA TRP A 278 8.11 -1.20 -38.59
C TRP A 278 8.68 -1.50 -37.20
N ALA A 279 8.49 -2.71 -36.70
CA ALA A 279 8.86 -3.18 -35.36
C ALA A 279 9.60 -4.53 -35.42
N PRO A 280 10.76 -4.62 -36.10
CA PRO A 280 11.43 -5.88 -36.38
C PRO A 280 11.72 -6.68 -35.09
N GLY A 281 11.43 -7.97 -35.14
CA GLY A 281 11.55 -8.88 -33.98
C GLY A 281 10.28 -9.00 -33.12
N THR A 282 9.23 -8.23 -33.44
CA THR A 282 7.91 -8.39 -32.82
C THR A 282 7.13 -9.49 -33.52
N ILE A 283 6.63 -10.47 -32.75
CA ILE A 283 5.83 -11.57 -33.28
C ILE A 283 4.34 -11.21 -33.18
N ALA A 284 3.61 -11.38 -34.27
CA ALA A 284 2.15 -11.25 -34.34
C ALA A 284 1.47 -12.40 -33.59
N SER A 285 1.40 -12.32 -32.26
CA SER A 285 0.68 -13.30 -31.45
C SER A 285 -0.83 -13.20 -31.65
N ASP A 286 -1.56 -14.29 -31.41
CA ASP A 286 -3.02 -14.34 -31.53
C ASP A 286 -3.70 -13.27 -30.65
N ASP A 287 -3.17 -13.01 -29.46
CA ASP A 287 -3.68 -11.97 -28.57
C ASP A 287 -3.45 -10.57 -29.14
N MET A 288 -2.31 -10.32 -29.80
CA MET A 288 -2.06 -9.04 -30.49
C MET A 288 -3.03 -8.86 -31.64
N VAL A 289 -3.19 -9.87 -32.49
CA VAL A 289 -4.09 -9.83 -33.66
C VAL A 289 -5.54 -9.63 -33.20
N ARG A 290 -5.96 -10.33 -32.14
CA ARG A 290 -7.27 -10.12 -31.53
C ARG A 290 -7.45 -8.69 -31.05
N GLN A 291 -6.43 -8.12 -30.39
CA GLN A 291 -6.49 -6.76 -29.89
C GLN A 291 -6.49 -5.72 -31.02
N ILE A 292 -5.71 -5.91 -32.08
CA ILE A 292 -5.71 -5.05 -33.27
C ILE A 292 -7.12 -5.03 -33.88
N ARG A 293 -7.76 -6.19 -33.97
CA ARG A 293 -9.09 -6.40 -34.58
C ARG A 293 -10.29 -6.10 -33.66
N SER A 294 -10.07 -5.64 -32.45
CA SER A 294 -11.18 -5.24 -31.57
C SER A 294 -11.98 -4.09 -32.19
N ASP A 295 -13.26 -3.98 -31.83
CA ASP A 295 -14.21 -3.00 -32.38
C ASP A 295 -13.74 -1.54 -32.24
N VAL A 296 -12.83 -1.27 -31.29
CA VAL A 296 -12.29 0.04 -31.01
C VAL A 296 -11.16 0.36 -32.00
N ARG A 297 -11.42 1.21 -32.99
CA ARG A 297 -10.41 1.64 -33.96
C ARG A 297 -9.49 2.70 -33.38
N LEU A 298 -8.25 2.31 -33.11
CA LEU A 298 -7.23 3.19 -32.56
C LEU A 298 -6.67 4.14 -33.64
N SER A 299 -6.67 3.71 -34.91
CA SER A 299 -6.07 4.46 -36.01
C SER A 299 -6.67 5.87 -36.23
N GLU A 300 -7.93 6.10 -35.86
CA GLU A 300 -8.63 7.38 -36.02
C GLU A 300 -8.23 8.43 -34.98
N VAL A 301 -7.67 7.98 -33.86
CA VAL A 301 -7.44 8.82 -32.67
C VAL A 301 -6.01 8.75 -32.13
N LEU A 302 -5.18 7.82 -32.60
CA LEU A 302 -3.86 7.52 -32.02
C LEU A 302 -2.92 8.73 -31.98
N ASP A 303 -2.85 9.52 -33.06
CA ASP A 303 -1.97 10.71 -33.10
C ASP A 303 -2.35 11.73 -32.02
N ARG A 304 -3.67 11.96 -31.83
CA ARG A 304 -4.20 12.82 -30.76
C ARG A 304 -3.95 12.25 -29.37
N LEU A 305 -4.13 10.95 -29.19
CA LEU A 305 -3.89 10.25 -27.92
C LEU A 305 -2.42 10.34 -27.50
N VAL A 306 -1.48 10.11 -28.41
CA VAL A 306 -0.03 10.15 -28.11
C VAL A 306 0.41 11.55 -27.68
N ARG A 307 -0.14 12.59 -28.30
CA ARG A 307 0.17 13.99 -27.97
C ARG A 307 -0.63 14.52 -26.77
N TYR A 308 -1.65 13.77 -26.35
CA TYR A 308 -2.72 14.23 -25.47
C TYR A 308 -3.26 15.60 -25.92
N ASP A 309 -3.54 15.70 -27.23
CA ASP A 309 -4.15 16.87 -27.83
C ASP A 309 -5.66 16.64 -27.89
N ALA A 310 -6.44 17.49 -27.20
CA ALA A 310 -7.90 17.44 -27.25
C ALA A 310 -8.44 17.71 -28.66
N GLY A 311 -7.59 18.17 -29.59
CA GLY A 311 -8.02 18.75 -30.84
C GLY A 311 -8.68 20.08 -30.52
N GLN A 312 -8.16 21.17 -31.07
CA GLN A 312 -9.02 22.34 -31.21
C GLN A 312 -10.17 21.87 -32.09
N ALA A 313 -11.40 21.85 -31.55
CA ALA A 313 -12.60 21.71 -32.37
C ALA A 313 -12.43 22.76 -33.46
N THR A 314 -12.06 22.34 -34.66
CA THR A 314 -11.89 23.23 -35.79
C THR A 314 -13.26 23.85 -35.95
N SER A 315 -13.38 25.11 -35.53
CA SER A 315 -14.58 25.92 -35.61
C SER A 315 -14.88 26.15 -37.08
N GLY A 316 -15.50 25.15 -37.70
CA GLY A 316 -16.13 25.21 -39.01
C GLY A 316 -17.54 25.75 -38.88
#